data_AF-A0A060XFY5-F1
#
_entry.id   AF-A0A060XFY5-F1
#
_cell.length_a   1.000
_cell.length_b   1.000
_cell.length_c   1.000
_cell.angle_alpha   90.00
_cell.angle_beta   90.00
_cell.angle_gamma   90.00
#
_symmetry.space_group_name_H-M   'P 1'
#
loop_
_entity.id
_entity.type
_entity.pdbx_description
1 polymer ?
#
loop_
_entity_poly.entity_id
_entity_poly.type
_entity_poly.pdbx_seq_one_letter_code
_entity_poly.pdbx_strand_id
1 'polypeptide(L)'
;MEGPRPVVLSGPSGAGKSTLMKMLLRDYDGVFGFSVSHTTRSPRPGEVDGKDYHFSNREAMQEDIDDGTYIENAEFSGNLYGTSKSSVDEVRANGLICILDVDIQGVRNIKQTDLDPIYVSIQPPSIEILEKRLRDRNTETEESLQKRLEAARVDMELSNEPGVFDMLIVNDDLEEAYEKLQSVLIEEITKVQSTKKERCNSKCYTKKRKGCVLLSVFVDEHVTGWVRTRFQRSQVSPEVVILTLKVTCCSLPAERTTCVSLCVCFCMQLS
;
A
#
# COMPACT_ATOMS: atom_id res chain seq x y z
N MET A 1 -5.61 0.11 -19.78
CA MET A 1 -5.31 -0.16 -18.37
C MET A 1 -5.98 0.92 -17.52
N GLU A 2 -6.97 0.58 -16.73
CA GLU A 2 -7.67 1.53 -15.84
C GLU A 2 -7.19 1.31 -14.40
N GLY A 3 -6.78 2.39 -13.74
CA GLY A 3 -6.35 2.37 -12.33
C GLY A 3 -5.28 3.41 -12.05
N PRO A 4 -5.05 3.78 -10.77
CA PRO A 4 -4.05 4.77 -10.39
C PRO A 4 -2.65 4.44 -10.93
N ARG A 5 -1.84 5.48 -11.12
CA ARG A 5 -0.46 5.32 -11.59
C ARG A 5 0.35 4.55 -10.55
N PRO A 6 1.03 3.44 -10.90
CA PRO A 6 1.84 2.68 -9.94
C PRO A 6 3.08 3.45 -9.48
N VAL A 7 3.73 2.96 -8.43
CA VAL A 7 5.05 3.43 -7.96
C VAL A 7 6.02 2.25 -7.88
N VAL A 8 7.22 2.45 -8.43
CA VAL A 8 8.34 1.54 -8.32
C VAL A 8 9.31 2.08 -7.27
N LEU A 9 9.56 1.30 -6.23
CA LEU A 9 10.61 1.54 -5.25
C LEU A 9 11.80 0.64 -5.59
N SER A 10 12.94 1.23 -5.92
CA SER A 10 14.19 0.52 -6.17
C SER A 10 15.28 0.95 -5.20
N GLY A 11 16.33 0.17 -5.10
CA GLY A 11 17.51 0.47 -4.30
C GLY A 11 18.11 -0.79 -3.69
N PRO A 12 19.30 -0.70 -3.06
CA PRO A 12 19.96 -1.90 -2.57
C PRO A 12 19.21 -2.55 -1.40
N SER A 13 19.39 -3.87 -1.26
CA SER A 13 18.90 -4.60 -0.08
C SER A 13 19.50 -3.99 1.19
N GLY A 14 18.65 -3.57 2.14
CA GLY A 14 19.10 -2.90 3.37
C GLY A 14 18.99 -1.37 3.32
N ALA A 15 18.58 -0.78 2.20
CA ALA A 15 18.34 0.66 2.07
C ALA A 15 17.11 1.16 2.87
N GLY A 16 16.23 0.27 3.35
CA GLY A 16 15.06 0.62 4.14
C GLY A 16 13.73 0.70 3.37
N LYS A 17 13.68 0.25 2.11
CA LYS A 17 12.48 0.21 1.26
C LYS A 17 11.26 -0.39 1.96
N SER A 18 11.41 -1.60 2.51
CA SER A 18 10.30 -2.30 3.18
C SER A 18 9.79 -1.55 4.42
N THR A 19 10.64 -0.77 5.09
CA THR A 19 10.23 0.07 6.23
C THR A 19 9.38 1.25 5.75
N LEU A 20 9.86 2.00 4.75
CA LEU A 20 9.11 3.12 4.16
C LEU A 20 7.78 2.67 3.55
N MET A 21 7.78 1.52 2.87
CA MET A 21 6.57 0.92 2.32
C MET A 21 5.55 0.55 3.40
N LYS A 22 5.99 -0.05 4.52
CA LYS A 22 5.10 -0.34 5.66
C LYS A 22 4.50 0.92 6.26
N MET A 23 5.27 2.01 6.32
CA MET A 23 4.76 3.30 6.78
C MET A 23 3.70 3.86 5.81
N LEU A 24 3.96 3.82 4.50
CA LEU A 24 2.98 4.23 3.48
C LEU A 24 1.67 3.44 3.58
N LEU A 25 1.75 2.11 3.64
CA LEU A 25 0.58 1.23 3.73
C LEU A 25 -0.22 1.48 5.02
N ARG A 26 0.45 1.82 6.12
CA ARG A 26 -0.19 2.12 7.41
C ARG A 26 -0.87 3.50 7.41
N ASP A 27 -0.17 4.53 6.97
CA ASP A 27 -0.63 5.92 7.10
C ASP A 27 -1.68 6.29 6.03
N TYR A 28 -1.63 5.59 4.89
CA TYR A 28 -2.57 5.77 3.77
C TYR A 28 -3.36 4.49 3.50
N ASP A 29 -4.02 3.98 4.54
CA ASP A 29 -4.85 2.79 4.43
C ASP A 29 -5.90 2.93 3.32
N GLY A 30 -5.99 1.90 2.48
CA GLY A 30 -6.82 1.88 1.29
C GLY A 30 -6.41 2.86 0.18
N VAL A 31 -5.23 3.48 0.19
CA VAL A 31 -4.73 4.25 -0.97
C VAL A 31 -3.74 3.42 -1.77
N PHE A 32 -2.89 2.66 -1.07
CA PHE A 32 -1.85 1.84 -1.67
C PHE A 32 -2.17 0.34 -1.54
N GLY A 33 -1.64 -0.45 -2.47
CA GLY A 33 -1.53 -1.89 -2.35
C GLY A 33 -0.15 -2.34 -2.79
N PHE A 34 0.35 -3.42 -2.18
CA PHE A 34 1.65 -3.99 -2.53
C PHE A 34 1.50 -5.11 -3.55
N SER A 35 2.26 -5.03 -4.65
CA SER A 35 2.36 -6.14 -5.59
C SER A 35 3.31 -7.19 -5.02
N VAL A 36 2.76 -8.33 -4.59
CA VAL A 36 3.56 -9.46 -4.12
C VAL A 36 4.28 -10.09 -5.31
N SER A 37 5.60 -9.94 -5.35
CA SER A 37 6.46 -10.53 -6.40
C SER A 37 6.64 -12.03 -6.21
N HIS A 38 7.06 -12.72 -7.27
CA HIS A 38 7.42 -14.13 -7.22
C HIS A 38 8.92 -14.29 -7.01
N THR A 39 9.34 -15.39 -6.39
CA THR A 39 10.76 -15.73 -6.28
C THR A 39 11.00 -17.23 -6.18
N THR A 40 12.14 -17.68 -6.71
CA THR A 40 12.60 -19.08 -6.60
C THR A 40 13.43 -19.35 -5.35
N ARG A 41 13.75 -18.31 -4.55
CA ARG A 41 14.51 -18.53 -3.32
C ARG A 41 13.63 -19.20 -2.26
N SER A 42 14.25 -19.86 -1.30
CA SER A 42 13.54 -20.31 -0.11
C SER A 42 13.09 -19.14 0.77
N PRO A 43 11.91 -19.23 1.43
CA PRO A 43 11.46 -18.25 2.42
C PRO A 43 12.47 -18.12 3.57
N ARG A 44 12.65 -16.90 4.09
CA ARG A 44 13.39 -16.64 5.33
C ARG A 44 12.49 -16.87 6.55
N PRO A 45 13.06 -17.08 7.75
CA PRO A 45 12.26 -17.17 8.97
C PRO A 45 11.34 -15.95 9.15
N GLY A 46 10.03 -16.20 9.22
CA GLY A 46 8.99 -15.18 9.40
C GLY A 46 8.34 -14.64 8.11
N GLU A 47 8.86 -15.00 6.94
CA GLU A 47 8.19 -14.68 5.67
C GLU A 47 7.05 -15.66 5.37
N VAL A 48 5.99 -15.14 4.75
CA VAL A 48 4.75 -15.86 4.46
C VAL A 48 4.48 -15.82 2.97
N ASP A 49 4.19 -17.00 2.41
CA ASP A 49 3.81 -17.16 1.00
C ASP A 49 2.50 -16.39 0.69
N GLY A 50 2.48 -15.70 -0.45
CA GLY A 50 1.38 -14.82 -0.87
C GLY A 50 1.28 -13.51 -0.10
N LYS A 51 2.25 -13.21 0.78
CA LYS A 51 2.32 -11.93 1.50
C LYS A 51 3.65 -11.22 1.27
N ASP A 52 4.76 -11.92 1.53
CA ASP A 52 6.09 -11.36 1.32
C ASP A 52 6.57 -11.63 -0.10
N TYR A 53 6.39 -12.87 -0.57
CA TYR A 53 6.58 -13.31 -1.96
C TYR A 53 5.62 -14.46 -2.28
N HIS A 54 5.40 -14.71 -3.57
CA HIS A 54 4.95 -16.01 -4.05
C HIS A 54 6.18 -16.89 -4.29
N PHE A 55 6.34 -17.92 -3.46
CA PHE A 55 7.50 -18.80 -3.54
C PHE A 55 7.21 -19.96 -4.51
N SER A 56 7.94 -19.99 -5.63
CA SER A 56 7.80 -21.00 -6.69
C SER A 56 9.10 -21.76 -6.92
N ASN A 57 9.04 -22.85 -7.69
CA ASN A 57 10.26 -23.51 -8.18
C ASN A 57 10.75 -22.81 -9.46
N ARG A 58 12.01 -23.06 -9.82
CA ARG A 58 12.66 -22.36 -10.94
C ARG A 58 12.06 -22.75 -12.29
N GLU A 59 11.69 -24.01 -12.46
CA GLU A 59 11.13 -24.55 -13.69
C GLU A 59 9.78 -23.90 -14.01
N ALA A 60 8.86 -23.85 -13.05
CA ALA A 60 7.54 -23.22 -13.20
C ALA A 60 7.67 -21.71 -13.47
N MET A 61 8.56 -21.03 -12.74
CA MET A 61 8.78 -19.61 -12.98
C MET A 61 9.36 -19.33 -14.36
N GLN A 62 10.21 -20.23 -14.89
CA GLN A 62 10.74 -20.09 -16.25
C GLN A 62 9.66 -20.30 -17.31
N GLU A 63 8.78 -21.31 -17.14
CA GLU A 63 7.62 -21.52 -18.03
C GLU A 63 6.73 -20.27 -18.08
N ASP A 64 6.40 -19.69 -16.92
CA ASP A 64 5.60 -18.47 -16.83
C ASP A 64 6.30 -17.24 -17.46
N ILE A 65 7.64 -17.17 -17.39
CA ILE A 65 8.44 -16.13 -18.06
C ILE A 65 8.34 -16.30 -19.58
N ASP A 66 8.50 -17.52 -20.07
CA ASP A 66 8.46 -17.84 -21.50
C ASP A 66 7.06 -17.59 -22.09
N ASP A 67 6.01 -17.80 -21.28
CA ASP A 67 4.61 -17.48 -21.61
C ASP A 67 4.27 -15.98 -21.50
N GLY A 68 5.20 -15.15 -21.03
CA GLY A 68 5.02 -13.70 -20.93
C GLY A 68 4.05 -13.28 -19.82
N THR A 69 3.94 -14.06 -18.75
CA THR A 69 3.07 -13.78 -17.58
C THR A 69 3.62 -12.65 -16.70
N TYR A 70 4.93 -12.40 -16.76
CA TYR A 70 5.61 -11.37 -15.98
C TYR A 70 5.71 -10.02 -16.73
N ILE A 71 5.58 -8.92 -15.98
CA ILE A 71 5.89 -7.55 -16.45
C ILE A 71 7.41 -7.39 -16.53
N GLU A 72 8.11 -7.89 -15.51
CA GLU A 72 9.55 -7.90 -15.41
C GLU A 72 10.00 -9.17 -14.68
N ASN A 73 11.21 -9.62 -15.00
CA ASN A 73 11.90 -10.64 -14.24
C ASN A 73 13.40 -10.32 -14.20
N ALA A 74 14.08 -10.78 -13.15
CA ALA A 74 15.52 -10.62 -12.97
C ALA A 74 16.10 -11.81 -12.20
N GLU A 75 17.37 -12.13 -12.46
CA GLU A 75 18.12 -13.10 -11.65
C GLU A 75 19.05 -12.37 -10.68
N PHE A 76 18.86 -12.64 -9.39
CA PHE A 76 19.67 -12.07 -8.32
C PHE A 76 20.20 -13.16 -7.39
N SER A 77 21.53 -13.25 -7.29
CA SER A 77 22.22 -14.24 -6.44
C SER A 77 21.75 -15.68 -6.70
N GLY A 78 21.57 -16.04 -7.98
CA GLY A 78 21.16 -17.38 -8.41
C GLY A 78 19.67 -17.70 -8.24
N ASN A 79 18.84 -16.73 -7.86
CA ASN A 79 17.39 -16.90 -7.74
C ASN A 79 16.67 -15.97 -8.71
N LEU A 80 15.58 -16.45 -9.30
CA LEU A 80 14.70 -15.64 -10.12
C LEU A 80 13.76 -14.83 -9.23
N TYR A 81 13.45 -13.63 -9.68
CA TYR A 81 12.46 -12.73 -9.14
C TYR A 81 11.63 -12.16 -10.29
N GLY A 82 10.38 -11.83 -10.03
CA GLY A 82 9.54 -11.25 -11.07
C GLY A 82 8.21 -10.74 -10.55
N THR A 83 7.72 -9.71 -11.22
CA THR A 83 6.42 -9.09 -10.94
C THR A 83 5.41 -9.55 -11.97
N SER A 84 4.42 -10.33 -11.55
CA SER A 84 3.40 -10.87 -12.45
C SER A 84 2.42 -9.78 -12.88
N LYS A 85 1.87 -9.89 -14.10
CA LYS A 85 0.81 -8.98 -14.58
C LYS A 85 -0.41 -9.03 -13.67
N SER A 86 -0.80 -10.22 -13.22
CA SER A 86 -1.91 -10.42 -12.28
C SER A 86 -1.70 -9.71 -10.95
N SER A 87 -0.50 -9.77 -10.36
CA SER A 87 -0.22 -9.11 -9.06
C SER A 87 -0.46 -7.59 -9.14
N VAL A 88 -0.11 -6.97 -10.27
CA VAL A 88 -0.32 -5.53 -10.49
C VAL A 88 -1.79 -5.24 -10.81
N ASP A 89 -2.40 -6.04 -11.68
CA ASP A 89 -3.79 -5.84 -12.10
C ASP A 89 -4.77 -6.00 -10.92
N GLU A 90 -4.53 -6.93 -10.00
CA GLU A 90 -5.34 -7.10 -8.79
C GLU A 90 -5.33 -5.84 -7.90
N VAL A 91 -4.17 -5.23 -7.71
CA VAL A 91 -4.06 -3.99 -6.92
C VAL A 91 -4.76 -2.84 -7.62
N ARG A 92 -4.55 -2.69 -8.94
CA ARG A 92 -5.15 -1.62 -9.74
C ARG A 92 -6.67 -1.75 -9.88
N ALA A 93 -7.19 -2.97 -9.99
CA ALA A 93 -8.63 -3.25 -10.03
C ALA A 93 -9.35 -2.81 -8.75
N ASN A 94 -8.64 -2.77 -7.62
CA ASN A 94 -9.15 -2.24 -6.35
C ASN A 94 -9.09 -0.70 -6.27
N GLY A 95 -8.60 -0.03 -7.31
CA GLY A 95 -8.44 1.43 -7.35
C GLY A 95 -7.34 1.94 -6.42
N LEU A 96 -6.33 1.11 -6.16
CA LEU A 96 -5.19 1.42 -5.30
C LEU A 96 -3.96 1.77 -6.16
N ILE A 97 -3.06 2.59 -5.61
CA ILE A 97 -1.72 2.79 -6.15
C ILE A 97 -0.90 1.53 -5.88
N CYS A 98 -0.48 0.86 -6.93
CA CYS A 98 0.34 -0.34 -6.83
C CYS A 98 1.79 0.01 -6.51
N ILE A 99 2.33 -0.52 -5.42
CA ILE A 99 3.74 -0.41 -5.03
C ILE A 99 4.48 -1.67 -5.53
N LEU A 100 5.54 -1.47 -6.30
CA LEU A 100 6.45 -2.51 -6.77
C LEU A 100 7.81 -2.34 -6.07
N ASP A 101 8.33 -3.40 -5.44
CA ASP A 101 9.69 -3.44 -4.87
C ASP A 101 10.58 -4.28 -5.80
N VAL A 102 11.39 -3.61 -6.61
CA VAL A 102 12.24 -4.23 -7.64
C VAL A 102 13.67 -3.71 -7.56
N ASP A 103 14.60 -4.40 -8.19
CA ASP A 103 15.98 -3.93 -8.33
C ASP A 103 16.16 -3.05 -9.59
N ILE A 104 17.39 -2.57 -9.81
CA ILE A 104 17.72 -1.75 -10.98
C ILE A 104 17.51 -2.47 -12.32
N GLN A 105 17.58 -3.81 -12.36
CA GLN A 105 17.28 -4.58 -13.57
C GLN A 105 15.77 -4.57 -13.84
N GLY A 106 14.97 -4.81 -12.79
CA GLY A 106 13.52 -4.68 -12.84
C GLY A 106 13.08 -3.28 -13.28
N VAL A 107 13.72 -2.21 -12.79
CA VAL A 107 13.46 -0.83 -13.25
C VAL A 107 13.67 -0.70 -14.77
N ARG A 108 14.80 -1.21 -15.30
CA ARG A 108 15.10 -1.16 -16.74
C ARG A 108 14.10 -1.96 -17.57
N ASN A 109 13.64 -3.11 -17.05
CA ASN A 109 12.65 -3.94 -17.70
C ASN A 109 11.28 -3.25 -17.72
N ILE A 110 10.83 -2.69 -16.59
CA ILE A 110 9.55 -1.98 -16.50
C ILE A 110 9.52 -0.76 -17.43
N LYS A 111 10.64 -0.04 -17.60
CA LYS A 111 10.72 1.08 -18.57
C LYS A 111 10.49 0.67 -20.03
N GLN A 112 10.61 -0.61 -20.37
CA GLN A 112 10.29 -1.14 -21.70
C GLN A 112 8.80 -1.52 -21.84
N THR A 113 8.02 -1.37 -20.77
CA THR A 113 6.57 -1.65 -20.72
C THR A 113 5.76 -0.36 -20.74
N ASP A 114 4.45 -0.48 -20.91
CA ASP A 114 3.48 0.61 -20.85
C ASP A 114 2.94 0.87 -19.42
N LEU A 115 3.58 0.31 -18.38
CA LEU A 115 3.11 0.45 -17.00
C LEU A 115 3.12 1.90 -16.50
N ASP A 116 4.02 2.73 -17.04
CA ASP A 116 4.22 4.16 -16.69
C ASP A 116 4.16 4.45 -15.18
N PRO A 117 4.99 3.81 -14.33
CA PRO A 117 5.01 4.09 -12.90
C PRO A 117 5.84 5.34 -12.58
N ILE A 118 5.70 5.83 -11.34
CA ILE A 118 6.65 6.77 -10.72
C ILE A 118 7.85 5.96 -10.21
N TYR A 119 9.07 6.29 -10.64
CA TYR A 119 10.29 5.60 -10.25
C TYR A 119 11.00 6.33 -9.11
N VAL A 120 11.12 5.69 -7.95
CA VAL A 120 11.81 6.23 -6.77
C VAL A 120 12.97 5.32 -6.36
N SER A 121 14.19 5.85 -6.32
CA SER A 121 15.36 5.16 -5.80
C SER A 121 15.55 5.51 -4.32
N ILE A 122 15.65 4.49 -3.47
CA ILE A 122 15.93 4.61 -2.04
C ILE A 122 17.36 4.14 -1.80
N GLN A 123 18.23 5.06 -1.40
CA GLN A 123 19.66 4.79 -1.19
C GLN A 123 20.04 4.85 0.28
N PRO A 124 21.01 4.03 0.74
CA PRO A 124 21.66 4.25 2.02
C PRO A 124 22.54 5.51 1.95
N PRO A 125 22.89 6.13 3.10
CA PRO A 125 23.79 7.28 3.13
C PRO A 125 25.22 6.92 2.66
N SER A 126 25.64 5.67 2.89
CA SER A 126 26.90 5.14 2.38
C SER A 126 26.88 3.61 2.32
N ILE A 127 27.86 3.03 1.60
CA ILE A 127 28.03 1.57 1.51
C ILE A 127 28.41 0.98 2.88
N GLU A 128 29.19 1.70 3.69
CA GLU A 128 29.60 1.27 5.03
C GLU A 128 28.38 1.15 5.97
N ILE A 129 27.46 2.12 5.90
CA ILE A 129 26.20 2.07 6.65
C ILE A 129 25.31 0.93 6.15
N LEU A 130 25.27 0.69 4.84
CA LEU A 130 24.54 -0.44 4.26
C LEU A 130 25.09 -1.78 4.75
N GLU A 131 26.42 -1.95 4.75
CA GLU A 131 27.09 -3.16 5.24
C GLU A 131 26.75 -3.40 6.70
N LYS A 132 26.84 -2.37 7.55
CA LYS A 132 26.46 -2.48 8.96
C LYS A 132 25.01 -2.96 9.11
N ARG A 133 24.06 -2.34 8.41
CA ARG A 133 22.63 -2.74 8.43
C ARG A 133 22.42 -4.19 7.97
N LEU A 134 23.16 -4.64 6.96
CA LEU A 134 23.06 -6.01 6.46
C LEU A 134 23.65 -7.03 7.44
N ARG A 135 24.78 -6.73 8.08
CA ARG A 135 25.41 -7.57 9.10
C ARG A 135 24.53 -7.68 10.34
N ASP A 136 23.95 -6.56 10.80
CA ASP A 136 23.06 -6.51 11.96
C ASP A 136 21.79 -7.38 11.76
N ARG A 137 21.37 -7.58 10.52
CA ARG A 137 20.23 -8.47 10.18
C ARG A 137 20.54 -9.94 10.39
N ASN A 138 21.82 -10.34 10.44
CA ASN A 138 22.31 -11.69 10.74
C ASN A 138 21.59 -12.83 9.98
N THR A 139 21.27 -12.59 8.71
CA THR A 139 20.51 -13.51 7.83
C THR A 139 21.27 -13.91 6.58
N GLU A 140 22.48 -13.39 6.39
CA GLU A 140 23.30 -13.60 5.20
C GLU A 140 24.61 -14.29 5.59
N THR A 141 25.13 -15.15 4.70
CA THR A 141 26.51 -15.62 4.78
C THR A 141 27.47 -14.53 4.30
N GLU A 142 28.75 -14.60 4.66
CA GLU A 142 29.75 -13.61 4.21
C GLU A 142 29.81 -13.52 2.67
N GLU A 143 29.72 -14.67 1.97
CA GLU A 143 29.69 -14.70 0.51
C GLU A 143 28.46 -13.97 -0.07
N SER A 144 27.27 -14.22 0.49
CA SER A 144 26.04 -13.56 0.07
C SER A 144 26.07 -12.06 0.37
N LEU A 145 26.66 -11.68 1.50
CA LEU A 145 26.85 -10.28 1.89
C LEU A 145 27.73 -9.54 0.88
N GLN A 146 28.89 -10.09 0.51
CA GLN A 146 29.78 -9.46 -0.47
C GLN A 146 29.10 -9.30 -1.84
N LYS A 147 28.34 -10.31 -2.30
CA LYS A 147 27.53 -10.20 -3.52
C LYS A 147 26.50 -9.07 -3.44
N ARG A 148 25.82 -8.90 -2.30
CA ARG A 148 24.86 -7.80 -2.10
C ARG A 148 25.52 -6.43 -2.06
N LEU A 149 26.69 -6.30 -1.44
CA LEU A 149 27.43 -5.04 -1.39
C LEU A 149 27.92 -4.63 -2.77
N GLU A 150 28.39 -5.58 -3.57
CA GLU A 150 28.80 -5.31 -4.94
C GLU A 150 27.61 -4.89 -5.82
N ALA A 151 26.49 -5.62 -5.72
CA ALA A 151 25.26 -5.22 -6.39
C ALA A 151 24.78 -3.84 -5.94
N ALA A 152 24.96 -3.48 -4.66
CA ALA A 152 24.60 -2.17 -4.15
C ALA A 152 25.48 -1.04 -4.71
N ARG A 153 26.77 -1.27 -4.93
CA ARG A 153 27.65 -0.29 -5.59
C ARG A 153 27.16 0.01 -7.00
N VAL A 154 26.87 -1.05 -7.77
CA VAL A 154 26.34 -0.93 -9.12
C VAL A 154 24.99 -0.23 -9.13
N ASP A 155 24.06 -0.62 -8.24
CA ASP A 155 22.74 0.00 -8.12
C ASP A 155 22.82 1.51 -7.79
N MET A 156 23.71 1.89 -6.87
CA MET A 156 23.94 3.30 -6.51
C MET A 156 24.54 4.11 -7.66
N GLU A 157 25.47 3.54 -8.42
CA GLU A 157 26.05 4.18 -9.61
C GLU A 157 24.99 4.39 -10.69
N LEU A 158 24.26 3.34 -11.05
CA LEU A 158 23.22 3.39 -12.08
C LEU A 158 22.04 4.29 -11.69
N SER A 159 21.72 4.37 -10.40
CA SER A 159 20.68 5.27 -9.91
C SER A 159 21.01 6.75 -10.07
N ASN A 160 22.29 7.11 -10.20
CA ASN A 160 22.72 8.48 -10.48
C ASN A 160 22.65 8.85 -11.97
N GLU A 161 22.36 7.89 -12.86
CA GLU A 161 22.17 8.16 -14.28
C GLU A 161 20.91 9.02 -14.50
N PRO A 162 21.01 10.15 -15.23
CA PRO A 162 19.86 11.01 -15.51
C PRO A 162 18.74 10.26 -16.24
N GLY A 163 17.49 10.41 -15.77
CA GLY A 163 16.30 9.84 -16.41
C GLY A 163 15.95 8.40 -16.00
N VAL A 164 16.76 7.77 -15.14
CA VAL A 164 16.43 6.44 -14.59
C VAL A 164 15.34 6.56 -13.52
N PHE A 165 15.48 7.49 -12.59
CA PHE A 165 14.51 7.70 -11.50
C PHE A 165 13.91 9.11 -11.57
N ASP A 166 12.63 9.21 -11.19
CA ASP A 166 11.95 10.49 -11.01
C ASP A 166 12.38 11.16 -9.70
N MET A 167 12.74 10.36 -8.69
CA MET A 167 13.29 10.84 -7.42
C MET A 167 14.36 9.88 -6.87
N LEU A 168 15.42 10.46 -6.29
CA LEU A 168 16.41 9.75 -5.47
C LEU A 168 16.29 10.23 -4.02
N ILE A 169 16.05 9.30 -3.09
CA ILE A 169 15.90 9.56 -1.66
C ILE A 169 17.02 8.85 -0.91
N VAL A 170 17.86 9.63 -0.23
CA VAL A 170 18.86 9.09 0.70
C VAL A 170 18.20 8.86 2.06
N ASN A 171 18.18 7.62 2.52
CA ASN A 171 17.60 7.17 3.79
C ASN A 171 18.65 7.16 4.91
N ASP A 172 19.10 8.36 5.28
CA ASP A 172 19.94 8.61 6.45
C ASP A 172 19.08 8.75 7.71
N ASP A 173 18.13 9.70 7.68
CA ASP A 173 17.02 9.82 8.63
C ASP A 173 15.73 9.25 8.04
N LEU A 174 15.05 8.41 8.83
CA LEU A 174 13.86 7.68 8.37
C LEU A 174 12.65 8.59 8.17
N GLU A 175 12.47 9.60 9.03
CA GLU A 175 11.33 10.52 8.97
C GLU A 175 11.49 11.45 7.78
N GLU A 176 12.68 12.04 7.58
CA GLU A 176 12.97 12.87 6.41
C GLU A 176 12.84 12.11 5.08
N ALA A 177 13.32 10.86 5.04
CA ALA A 177 13.18 10.02 3.84
C ALA A 177 11.71 9.71 3.55
N TYR A 178 10.91 9.50 4.59
CA TYR A 178 9.48 9.25 4.45
C TYR A 178 8.72 10.49 3.98
N GLU A 179 9.00 11.68 4.52
CA GLU A 179 8.40 12.94 4.07
C GLU A 179 8.70 13.21 2.60
N LYS A 180 9.94 12.96 2.16
CA LYS A 180 10.32 13.07 0.74
C LYS A 180 9.52 12.10 -0.11
N LEU A 181 9.37 10.85 0.32
CA LEU A 181 8.58 9.85 -0.40
C LEU A 181 7.10 10.26 -0.50
N GLN A 182 6.51 10.77 0.57
CA GLN A 182 5.14 11.30 0.57
C GLN A 182 4.99 12.46 -0.41
N SER A 183 5.96 13.38 -0.44
CA SER A 183 5.91 14.56 -1.31
C SER A 183 5.88 14.21 -2.80
N VAL A 184 6.59 13.15 -3.20
CA VAL A 184 6.59 12.66 -4.60
C VAL A 184 5.26 12.02 -4.97
N LEU A 185 4.61 11.37 -4.01
CA LEU A 185 3.39 10.60 -4.25
C LEU A 185 2.11 11.41 -3.97
N ILE A 186 2.23 12.65 -3.50
CA ILE A 186 1.09 13.44 -3.00
C ILE A 186 0.01 13.67 -4.05
N GLU A 187 0.40 13.88 -5.30
CA GLU A 187 -0.55 14.08 -6.40
C GLU A 187 -1.39 12.83 -6.64
N GLU A 188 -0.76 11.65 -6.71
CA GLU A 188 -1.46 10.38 -6.91
C GLU A 188 -2.31 10.00 -5.69
N ILE A 189 -1.79 10.21 -4.48
CA ILE A 189 -2.54 10.02 -3.22
C ILE A 189 -3.84 10.84 -3.26
N THR A 190 -3.73 12.12 -3.63
CA THR A 190 -4.87 13.04 -3.66
C THR A 190 -5.91 12.59 -4.70
N LYS A 191 -5.48 12.13 -5.89
CA LYS A 191 -6.37 11.60 -6.94
C LYS A 191 -7.16 10.37 -6.47
N VAL A 192 -6.52 9.44 -5.76
CA VAL A 192 -7.20 8.25 -5.24
C VAL A 192 -8.21 8.62 -4.14
N GLN A 193 -7.81 9.49 -3.22
CA GLN A 193 -8.68 9.92 -2.12
C GLN A 193 -9.91 10.72 -2.61
N SER A 194 -9.77 11.57 -3.62
CA SER A 194 -10.90 12.30 -4.20
C SER A 194 -11.90 11.35 -4.87
N THR A 195 -11.41 10.39 -5.65
CA THR A 195 -12.24 9.38 -6.32
C THR A 195 -13.04 8.54 -5.31
N LYS A 196 -12.44 8.19 -4.17
CA LYS A 196 -13.13 7.48 -3.08
C LYS A 196 -14.25 8.32 -2.45
N LYS A 197 -14.01 9.62 -2.23
CA LYS A 197 -15.00 10.53 -1.66
C LYS A 197 -16.22 10.68 -2.56
N GLU A 198 -16.01 10.77 -3.88
CA GLU A 198 -17.09 10.80 -4.87
C GLU A 198 -17.90 9.50 -4.92
N ARG A 199 -17.23 8.34 -4.83
CA ARG A 199 -17.88 7.03 -4.79
C ARG A 199 -18.71 6.84 -3.51
N CYS A 200 -18.25 7.37 -2.38
CA CYS A 200 -19.01 7.37 -1.13
C CYS A 200 -20.26 8.27 -1.24
N ASN A 201 -20.10 9.48 -1.79
CA ASN A 201 -21.19 10.44 -1.97
C ASN A 201 -22.29 9.93 -2.94
N SER A 202 -21.90 9.32 -4.06
CA SER A 202 -22.83 8.78 -5.07
C SER A 202 -23.62 7.55 -4.57
N LYS A 203 -22.99 6.67 -3.78
CA LYS A 203 -23.69 5.56 -3.09
C LYS A 203 -24.70 6.05 -2.06
N CYS A 204 -24.43 7.18 -1.40
CA CYS A 204 -25.38 7.80 -0.47
C CYS A 204 -26.59 8.41 -1.20
N TYR A 205 -26.37 9.06 -2.35
CA TYR A 205 -27.44 9.72 -3.11
C TYR A 205 -28.43 8.74 -3.76
N THR A 206 -27.94 7.60 -4.26
CA THR A 206 -28.77 6.56 -4.91
C THR A 206 -29.66 5.76 -3.96
N LYS A 207 -29.42 5.82 -2.64
CA LYS A 207 -30.28 5.20 -1.62
C LYS A 207 -31.48 6.06 -1.17
N LYS A 208 -31.65 7.28 -1.70
CA LYS A 208 -32.87 8.09 -1.50
C LYS A 208 -34.05 7.55 -2.33
N ARG A 209 -34.69 6.46 -1.89
CA ARG A 209 -36.05 6.11 -2.34
C ARG A 209 -37.07 6.96 -1.56
N LYS A 210 -38.04 7.52 -2.30
CA LYS A 210 -39.08 8.46 -1.84
C LYS A 210 -39.69 8.03 -0.50
N GLY A 211 -39.59 8.91 0.51
CA GLY A 211 -40.38 8.84 1.75
C GLY A 211 -39.67 8.34 3.01
N CYS A 212 -38.40 7.93 2.97
CA CYS A 212 -37.69 7.49 4.17
C CYS A 212 -36.28 8.11 4.24
N VAL A 213 -36.04 8.96 5.24
CA VAL A 213 -34.69 9.45 5.56
C VAL A 213 -33.97 8.32 6.29
N LEU A 214 -33.36 7.41 5.53
CA LEU A 214 -32.41 6.44 6.09
C LEU A 214 -31.05 7.14 6.20
N LEU A 215 -30.69 7.60 7.40
CA LEU A 215 -29.33 8.04 7.71
C LEU A 215 -28.46 6.77 7.81
N SER A 216 -27.63 6.52 6.79
CA SER A 216 -26.64 5.44 6.85
C SER A 216 -25.49 5.87 7.77
N VAL A 217 -25.48 5.36 8.99
CA VAL A 217 -24.28 5.39 9.83
C VAL A 217 -23.39 4.23 9.39
N PHE A 218 -22.23 4.56 8.86
CA PHE A 218 -21.16 3.58 8.65
C PHE A 218 -20.70 3.10 10.02
N VAL A 219 -20.92 1.82 10.30
CA VAL A 219 -20.18 1.09 11.32
C VAL A 219 -19.06 0.39 10.56
N ASP A 220 -17.83 0.58 11.00
CA ASP A 220 -16.61 -0.01 10.46
C ASP A 220 -16.79 -1.50 10.10
N GLU A 221 -16.09 -1.97 9.06
CA GLU A 221 -16.25 -3.31 8.43
C GLU A 221 -15.96 -4.52 9.36
N HIS A 222 -15.78 -4.31 10.66
CA HIS A 222 -15.54 -5.35 11.66
C HIS A 222 -16.73 -5.71 12.56
N VAL A 223 -17.94 -5.22 12.31
CA VAL A 223 -19.13 -5.62 13.08
C VAL A 223 -20.04 -6.57 12.29
N THR A 224 -19.82 -7.88 12.46
CA THR A 224 -20.75 -8.93 12.03
C THR A 224 -21.90 -9.06 13.04
N GLY A 225 -22.87 -8.15 12.99
CA GLY A 225 -24.04 -8.19 13.88
C GLY A 225 -25.21 -7.30 13.45
N TRP A 226 -26.43 -7.67 13.84
CA TRP A 226 -27.62 -6.85 13.62
C TRP A 226 -27.61 -5.67 14.60
N VAL A 227 -27.63 -4.45 14.08
CA VAL A 227 -27.65 -3.22 14.89
C VAL A 227 -29.06 -2.65 14.90
N ARG A 228 -29.60 -2.37 16.09
CA ARG A 228 -30.89 -1.68 16.25
C ARG A 228 -30.61 -0.19 16.45
N THR A 229 -31.06 0.63 15.50
CA THR A 229 -30.97 2.08 15.59
C THR A 229 -32.30 2.66 16.06
N ARG A 230 -32.26 3.55 17.06
CA ARG A 230 -33.44 4.32 17.48
C ARG A 230 -33.07 5.79 17.54
N PHE A 231 -33.77 6.62 16.76
CA PHE A 231 -33.66 8.07 16.86
C PHE A 231 -34.46 8.53 18.08
N GLN A 232 -33.80 9.27 18.98
CA GLN A 232 -34.46 10.00 20.05
C GLN A 232 -34.49 11.48 19.65
N ARG A 233 -35.71 12.01 19.53
CA ARG A 233 -35.95 13.39 19.11
C ARG A 233 -36.08 14.25 20.36
N SER A 234 -35.20 15.24 20.50
CA SER A 234 -35.21 16.19 21.62
C SER A 234 -35.42 17.59 21.05
N GLN A 235 -36.56 18.20 21.37
CA GLN A 235 -36.86 19.56 20.93
C GLN A 235 -36.22 20.54 21.92
N VAL A 236 -35.27 21.36 21.44
CA VAL A 236 -34.51 22.30 22.28
C VAL A 236 -35.08 23.72 22.17
N SER A 237 -35.62 24.07 21.00
CA SER A 237 -36.37 25.31 20.77
C SER A 237 -37.37 25.09 19.63
N PRO A 238 -38.27 26.06 19.32
CA PRO A 238 -39.19 25.95 18.20
C PRO A 238 -38.50 25.72 16.85
N GLU A 239 -37.25 26.18 16.71
CA GLU A 239 -36.47 26.16 15.47
C GLU A 239 -35.35 25.10 15.48
N VAL A 240 -35.05 24.47 16.63
CA VAL A 240 -33.94 23.53 16.78
C VAL A 240 -34.41 22.18 17.30
N VAL A 241 -34.24 21.16 16.46
CA VAL A 241 -34.47 19.75 16.79
C VAL A 241 -33.14 19.03 16.85
N ILE A 242 -32.79 18.49 18.02
CA ILE A 242 -31.65 17.58 18.16
C ILE A 242 -32.14 16.15 17.91
N LEU A 243 -31.50 15.47 16.97
CA LEU A 243 -31.69 14.04 16.75
C LEU A 243 -30.49 13.30 17.34
N THR A 244 -30.71 12.61 18.46
CA THR A 244 -29.69 11.75 19.05
C THR A 244 -29.87 10.35 18.49
N LEU A 245 -28.86 9.83 17.79
CA LEU A 245 -28.86 8.45 17.34
C LEU A 245 -28.36 7.55 18.47
N LYS A 246 -29.23 6.67 18.96
CA LYS A 246 -28.83 5.62 19.89
C LYS A 246 -28.62 4.34 19.10
N VAL A 247 -27.37 3.86 19.11
CA VAL A 247 -26.97 2.62 18.46
C VAL A 247 -26.86 1.54 19.53
N THR A 248 -27.64 0.47 19.41
CA THR A 248 -27.60 -0.66 20.35
C THR A 248 -27.20 -1.91 19.58
N CYS A 249 -26.09 -2.53 19.98
CA CYS A 249 -25.62 -3.76 19.34
C CYS A 249 -26.44 -4.95 19.89
N CYS A 250 -27.15 -5.66 19.02
CA CYS A 250 -28.04 -6.75 19.42
C CYS A 250 -27.41 -8.13 19.12
N SER A 251 -26.18 -8.40 19.60
CA SER A 251 -25.62 -9.76 19.62
C SER A 251 -24.20 -9.82 20.21
N LEU A 252 -24.04 -9.56 21.51
CA LEU A 252 -22.87 -10.03 22.28
C LEU A 252 -23.29 -10.35 23.73
N PRO A 253 -22.76 -11.42 24.36
CA PRO A 253 -22.91 -11.65 25.79
C PRO A 253 -22.30 -10.49 26.60
N ALA A 254 -22.86 -10.24 27.78
CA ALA A 254 -22.93 -8.97 28.50
C ALA A 254 -21.61 -8.32 29.02
N GLU A 255 -20.43 -8.64 28.49
CA GLU A 255 -19.15 -8.25 29.14
C GLU A 255 -18.21 -7.33 28.34
N ARG A 256 -18.56 -6.88 27.13
CA ARG A 256 -17.75 -5.84 26.45
C ARG A 256 -18.64 -4.83 25.74
N THR A 257 -19.05 -3.80 26.49
CA THR A 257 -19.77 -2.64 25.93
C THR A 257 -18.90 -1.40 26.06
N THR A 258 -17.98 -1.18 25.11
CA THR A 258 -17.53 0.18 24.80
C THR A 258 -18.58 0.77 23.85
N CYS A 259 -19.55 1.47 24.43
CA CYS A 259 -20.46 2.31 23.66
C CYS A 259 -19.66 3.44 23.01
N VAL A 260 -19.38 3.32 21.71
CA VAL A 260 -18.96 4.48 20.91
C VAL A 260 -20.18 5.39 20.79
N SER A 261 -20.29 6.36 21.70
CA SER A 261 -21.31 7.40 21.63
C SER A 261 -20.90 8.38 20.55
N LEU A 262 -21.24 8.10 19.29
CA LEU A 262 -21.07 9.04 18.20
C LEU A 262 -22.15 10.13 18.31
N CYS A 263 -21.81 11.24 18.96
CA CYS A 263 -22.71 12.39 19.06
C CYS A 263 -22.60 13.22 17.77
N VAL A 264 -23.43 12.91 16.78
CA VAL A 264 -23.52 13.73 15.56
C VAL A 264 -24.56 14.82 15.79
N CYS A 265 -24.10 16.04 16.06
CA CYS A 265 -24.98 17.20 16.27
C CYS A 265 -25.38 17.77 14.91
N PHE A 266 -26.63 17.58 14.49
CA PHE A 266 -27.20 18.26 13.32
C PHE A 266 -27.97 19.51 13.78
N CYS A 267 -27.49 20.68 13.36
CA CYS A 267 -28.27 21.92 13.44
C CYS A 267 -29.00 22.07 12.10
N MET A 268 -30.29 21.73 12.06
CA MET A 268 -31.14 22.07 10.91
C MET A 268 -31.88 23.36 11.22
N GLN A 269 -31.51 24.46 10.56
CA GLN A 269 -32.40 25.62 10.44
C GLN A 269 -33.50 25.25 9.44
N LEU A 270 -34.74 25.22 9.94
CA LEU A 270 -35.92 25.06 9.10
C LEU A 270 -36.18 26.39 8.40
N SER A 271 -36.15 26.41 7.06
CA SER A 271 -36.65 27.51 6.23
C SER A 271 -38.13 27.34 5.97
#